data_AF-A0A501Q9A7-F1
#
_entry.id   AF-A0A501Q9A7-F1
#
_cell.length_a   1.000
_cell.length_b   1.000
_cell.length_c   1.000
_cell.angle_alpha   90.00
_cell.angle_beta   90.00
_cell.angle_gamma   90.00
#
_symmetry.space_group_name_H-M   'P 1'
#
loop_
_entity.id
_entity.type
_entity.pdbx_description
1 polymer ?
#
loop_
_entity_poly.entity_id
_entity_poly.type
_entity_poly.pdbx_seq_one_letter_code
_entity_poly.pdbx_strand_id
1 'polypeptide(L)'
;MKVSRLLTNGVIIFIGLGLYFLLIEALDLKDHIYLRLVNFIFVIYGVNKTIRSNYHDGISGYLTNLLAGFITAMIGLILGLISFMIYVEYRGGNTYLDSFADSYIFGGGDPSLYQFCFGLLIEGSAASMIVSFAMMQYWKDKVEKINKVD
;
A
#
# COMPACT_ATOMS: atom_id res chain seq x y z
N MET A 1 16.18 12.50 3.83
CA MET A 1 14.73 12.19 3.91
C MET A 1 14.21 12.63 5.27
N LYS A 2 13.06 13.31 5.34
CA LYS A 2 12.44 13.64 6.64
C LYS A 2 11.47 12.54 7.02
N VAL A 3 11.81 11.73 8.04
CA VAL A 3 11.00 10.59 8.53
C VAL A 3 9.54 10.99 8.78
N SER A 4 9.32 12.19 9.32
CA SER A 4 7.97 12.75 9.54
C SER A 4 7.12 12.78 8.26
N ARG A 5 7.68 13.10 7.09
CA ARG A 5 6.92 13.14 5.83
C ARG A 5 6.57 11.75 5.30
N LEU A 6 7.46 10.76 5.50
CA LEU A 6 7.16 9.38 5.15
C LEU A 6 5.98 8.86 5.98
N LEU A 7 5.97 9.20 7.26
CA LEU A 7 4.87 8.86 8.17
C LEU A 7 3.58 9.55 7.72
N THR A 8 3.59 10.87 7.47
CA THR A 8 2.41 11.60 6.99
C THR A 8 1.85 11.03 5.70
N ASN A 9 2.72 10.72 4.72
CA ASN A 9 2.27 10.14 3.45
C ASN A 9 1.77 8.68 3.62
N GLY A 10 2.38 7.91 4.51
CA GLY A 10 1.90 6.56 4.85
C GLY A 10 0.53 6.60 5.51
N VAL A 11 0.30 7.57 6.40
CA VAL A 11 -1.01 7.81 7.02
C VAL A 11 -2.06 8.22 6.00
N ILE A 12 -1.70 9.00 4.96
CA ILE A 12 -2.63 9.32 3.86
C ILE A 12 -3.03 8.06 3.09
N ILE A 13 -2.09 7.16 2.80
CA ILE A 13 -2.40 5.86 2.18
C ILE A 13 -3.35 5.08 3.09
N PHE A 14 -3.04 5.00 4.38
CA PHE A 14 -3.87 4.32 5.36
C PHE A 14 -5.31 4.86 5.41
N ILE A 15 -5.48 6.19 5.50
CA ILE A 15 -6.81 6.82 5.51
C ILE A 15 -7.55 6.56 4.20
N GLY A 16 -6.87 6.67 3.05
CA GLY A 16 -7.47 6.40 1.74
C GLY A 16 -7.95 4.95 1.61
N LEU A 17 -7.11 3.99 1.99
CA LEU A 17 -7.45 2.56 1.99
C LEU A 17 -8.56 2.24 3.00
N GLY A 18 -8.50 2.81 4.20
CA GLY A 18 -9.51 2.58 5.25
C GLY A 18 -10.88 3.11 4.86
N LEU A 19 -10.96 4.34 4.34
CA LEU A 19 -12.22 4.90 3.84
C LEU A 19 -12.77 4.12 2.65
N TYR A 20 -11.90 3.70 1.74
CA TYR A 20 -12.29 2.88 0.60
C TYR A 20 -12.82 1.50 1.03
N PHE A 21 -12.16 0.86 1.99
CA PHE A 21 -12.60 -0.41 2.57
C PHE A 21 -13.99 -0.28 3.19
N LEU A 22 -14.21 0.74 4.04
CA LEU A 22 -15.52 0.99 4.66
C LEU A 22 -16.61 1.26 3.61
N LEU A 23 -16.27 1.94 2.52
CA LEU A 23 -17.20 2.21 1.42
C LEU A 23 -17.57 0.92 0.68
N ILE A 24 -16.60 0.05 0.35
CA ILE A 24 -16.89 -1.24 -0.29
C ILE A 24 -17.79 -2.09 0.61
N GLU A 25 -17.49 -2.12 1.91
CA GLU A 25 -18.26 -2.89 2.87
C GLU A 25 -19.69 -2.35 2.99
N ALA A 26 -19.87 -1.03 3.04
CA ALA A 26 -21.20 -0.41 3.09
C ALA A 26 -22.04 -0.68 1.83
N LEU A 27 -21.40 -0.93 0.69
CA LEU A 27 -22.07 -1.29 -0.56
C LEU A 27 -22.20 -2.81 -0.76
N ASP A 28 -21.63 -3.62 0.12
CA ASP A 28 -21.56 -5.09 0.03
C ASP A 28 -20.85 -5.61 -1.24
N LEU A 29 -19.90 -4.83 -1.79
CA LEU A 29 -19.11 -5.22 -2.97
C LEU A 29 -17.82 -5.98 -2.62
N LYS A 30 -17.69 -6.49 -1.39
CA LYS A 30 -16.45 -7.10 -0.87
C LYS A 30 -15.96 -8.34 -1.64
N ASP A 31 -16.88 -9.02 -2.32
CA ASP A 31 -16.58 -10.25 -3.09
C ASP A 31 -15.87 -9.96 -4.43
N HIS A 32 -15.81 -8.69 -4.85
CA HIS A 32 -15.17 -8.32 -6.11
C HIS A 32 -13.67 -8.08 -5.95
N ILE A 33 -12.89 -9.10 -6.31
CA ILE A 33 -11.42 -9.04 -6.30
C ILE A 33 -10.84 -7.87 -7.11
N TYR A 34 -11.53 -7.42 -8.16
CA TYR A 34 -11.13 -6.27 -8.99
C TYR A 34 -11.06 -4.96 -8.22
N LEU A 35 -11.86 -4.79 -7.17
CA LEU A 35 -11.81 -3.60 -6.33
C LEU A 35 -10.50 -3.50 -5.56
N ARG A 36 -9.80 -4.62 -5.32
CA ARG A 36 -8.45 -4.61 -4.76
C ARG A 36 -7.43 -3.94 -5.68
N LEU A 37 -7.68 -3.90 -7.00
CA LEU A 37 -6.82 -3.16 -7.93
C LEU A 37 -6.86 -1.65 -7.67
N VAL A 38 -7.99 -1.13 -7.18
CA VAL A 38 -8.13 0.29 -6.81
C VAL A 38 -7.24 0.64 -5.62
N ASN A 39 -6.94 -0.31 -4.72
CA ASN A 39 -5.99 -0.10 -3.62
C ASN A 39 -4.61 0.34 -4.14
N PHE A 40 -4.16 -0.18 -5.28
CA PHE A 40 -2.90 0.23 -5.89
C PHE A 40 -2.88 1.70 -6.28
N ILE A 41 -4.03 2.30 -6.64
CA ILE A 41 -4.10 3.73 -6.99
C ILE A 41 -3.75 4.59 -5.77
N PHE A 42 -4.25 4.24 -4.59
CA PHE A 42 -3.94 4.94 -3.34
C PHE A 42 -2.46 4.80 -2.97
N VAL A 43 -1.91 3.59 -3.10
CA VAL A 43 -0.49 3.33 -2.83
C VAL A 43 0.40 4.09 -3.81
N ILE A 44 0.12 4.01 -5.11
CA ILE A 44 0.80 4.76 -6.16
C ILE A 44 0.78 6.26 -5.86
N TYR A 45 -0.38 6.80 -5.49
CA TYR A 45 -0.53 8.22 -5.15
C TYR A 45 0.37 8.62 -3.97
N GLY A 46 0.36 7.84 -2.88
CA GLY A 46 1.19 8.12 -1.71
C GLY A 46 2.69 8.01 -1.98
N VAL A 47 3.11 6.99 -2.73
CA VAL A 47 4.51 6.80 -3.16
C VAL A 47 4.95 7.95 -4.07
N ASN A 48 4.16 8.30 -5.07
CA ASN A 48 4.44 9.40 -6.00
C ASN A 48 4.56 10.73 -5.26
N LYS A 49 3.69 10.98 -4.27
CA LYS A 49 3.75 12.16 -3.42
C LYS A 49 5.05 12.22 -2.60
N THR A 50 5.52 11.08 -2.07
CA THR A 50 6.80 10.99 -1.37
C THR A 50 7.98 11.32 -2.29
N ILE A 51 8.03 10.71 -3.48
CA ILE A 51 9.12 10.94 -4.45
C ILE A 51 9.14 12.40 -4.91
N ARG A 52 7.99 12.97 -5.26
CA ARG A 52 7.86 14.38 -5.65
C ARG A 52 8.33 15.35 -4.54
N SER A 53 8.02 15.04 -3.28
CA SER A 53 8.46 15.85 -2.14
C SER A 53 9.97 15.80 -1.94
N ASN A 54 10.59 14.62 -2.06
CA ASN A 54 12.04 14.50 -1.98
C ASN A 54 12.75 15.21 -3.14
N TYR A 55 12.17 15.17 -4.35
CA TYR A 55 12.71 15.91 -5.51
C TYR A 55 12.68 17.42 -5.27
N HIS A 56 11.59 17.96 -4.71
CA HIS A 56 11.49 19.38 -4.39
C HIS A 56 12.49 19.82 -3.30
N ASP A 57 12.82 18.93 -2.37
CA ASP A 57 13.84 19.14 -1.34
C ASP A 57 15.28 18.97 -1.88
N GLY A 58 15.47 18.70 -3.17
CA GLY A 58 16.79 18.54 -3.80
C GLY A 58 17.49 17.21 -3.52
N ILE A 59 16.75 16.19 -3.02
CA ILE A 59 17.30 14.86 -2.75
C ILE A 59 17.31 14.04 -4.05
N SER A 60 18.46 13.96 -4.71
CA SER A 60 18.63 13.35 -6.03
C SER A 60 19.07 11.88 -6.05
N GLY A 61 18.97 11.16 -4.93
CA GLY A 61 19.35 9.73 -4.87
C GLY A 61 18.28 8.79 -5.44
N TYR A 62 18.60 8.03 -6.48
CA TYR A 62 17.71 7.00 -7.03
C TYR A 62 17.29 5.97 -5.96
N LEU A 63 18.27 5.34 -5.30
CA LEU A 63 18.00 4.36 -4.24
C LEU A 63 17.32 5.00 -3.02
N THR A 64 17.67 6.24 -2.69
CA THR A 64 17.06 6.98 -1.58
C THR A 64 15.57 7.21 -1.82
N ASN A 65 15.19 7.61 -3.03
CA ASN A 65 13.79 7.83 -3.39
C ASN A 65 13.01 6.53 -3.56
N LEU A 66 13.66 5.47 -4.06
CA LEU A 66 13.09 4.12 -4.10
C LEU A 66 12.74 3.61 -2.71
N LEU A 67 13.72 3.63 -1.80
CA LEU A 67 13.52 3.21 -0.41
C LEU A 67 12.52 4.11 0.31
N ALA A 68 12.48 5.41 -0.02
CA ALA A 68 11.48 6.32 0.53
C ALA A 68 10.06 5.91 0.14
N GLY A 69 9.83 5.64 -1.14
CA GLY A 69 8.56 5.14 -1.64
C GLY A 69 8.16 3.84 -0.96
N PHE A 70 9.09 2.90 -0.88
CA PHE A 70 8.87 1.59 -0.29
C PHE A 70 8.49 1.68 1.20
N ILE A 71 9.23 2.46 1.98
CA ILE A 71 8.95 2.67 3.42
C ILE A 71 7.59 3.36 3.61
N THR A 72 7.25 4.36 2.79
CA THR A 72 5.92 5.01 2.84
C THR A 72 4.80 4.01 2.59
N ALA A 73 4.91 3.17 1.56
CA ALA A 73 3.92 2.14 1.26
C ALA A 73 3.84 1.10 2.39
N MET A 74 4.97 0.72 2.99
CA MET A 74 5.02 -0.22 4.11
C MET A 74 4.34 0.30 5.38
N ILE A 75 4.54 1.57 5.71
CA ILE A 75 3.83 2.20 6.83
C ILE A 75 2.32 2.13 6.61
N GLY A 76 1.86 2.44 5.38
CA GLY A 76 0.44 2.35 5.02
C GLY A 76 -0.11 0.92 5.14
N LEU A 77 0.64 -0.08 4.66
CA LEU A 77 0.26 -1.49 4.76
C LEU A 77 0.15 -1.95 6.22
N ILE A 78 1.16 -1.69 7.05
CA ILE A 78 1.19 -2.14 8.45
C ILE A 78 0.03 -1.51 9.23
N LEU A 79 -0.20 -0.20 9.08
CA LEU A 79 -1.33 0.48 9.72
C LEU A 79 -2.68 -0.08 9.23
N GLY A 80 -2.77 -0.38 7.93
CA GLY A 80 -3.94 -1.02 7.33
C GLY A 80 -4.22 -2.40 7.91
N LEU A 81 -3.21 -3.25 8.03
CA LEU A 81 -3.32 -4.60 8.59
C LEU A 81 -3.72 -4.60 10.07
N ILE A 82 -3.13 -3.71 10.88
CA ILE A 82 -3.50 -3.56 12.29
C ILE A 82 -4.97 -3.13 12.41
N SER A 83 -5.38 -2.17 11.60
CA SER A 83 -6.76 -1.68 11.63
C SER A 83 -7.75 -2.74 11.14
N PHE A 84 -7.38 -3.49 10.11
CA PHE A 84 -8.18 -4.63 9.63
C PHE A 84 -8.33 -5.71 10.71
N MET A 85 -7.25 -6.06 11.41
CA MET A 85 -7.30 -7.03 12.51
C MET A 85 -8.27 -6.60 13.62
N ILE A 86 -8.15 -5.35 14.09
CA ILE A 86 -9.07 -4.78 15.09
C ILE A 86 -10.51 -4.78 14.58
N TYR A 87 -10.70 -4.45 13.30
CA TYR A 87 -12.02 -4.38 12.70
C TYR A 87 -12.71 -5.75 12.59
N VAL A 88 -11.96 -6.77 12.18
CA VAL A 88 -12.46 -8.16 12.10
C VAL A 88 -12.84 -8.67 13.49
N GLU A 89 -11.97 -8.45 14.49
CA GLU A 89 -12.28 -8.82 15.88
C GLU A 89 -13.55 -8.13 16.39
N TYR A 90 -13.74 -6.85 16.08
CA TYR A 90 -14.94 -6.09 16.44
C TYR A 90 -16.22 -6.60 15.77
N ARG A 91 -16.13 -7.09 14.52
CA ARG A 91 -17.27 -7.53 13.69
C ARG A 91 -17.70 -8.99 13.91
N GLY A 92 -17.03 -9.75 14.77
CA GLY A 92 -17.38 -11.15 15.07
C GLY A 92 -16.25 -12.15 14.84
N GLY A 93 -15.04 -11.69 14.53
CA GLY A 93 -13.85 -12.54 14.43
C GLY A 93 -13.86 -13.42 13.18
N ASN A 94 -13.62 -14.72 13.38
CA ASN A 94 -13.40 -15.68 12.28
C ASN A 94 -14.59 -15.77 11.31
N THR A 95 -15.83 -15.70 11.79
CA THR A 95 -17.03 -15.74 10.92
C THR A 95 -17.11 -14.57 9.94
N TYR A 96 -16.58 -13.40 10.33
CA TYR A 96 -16.49 -12.26 9.43
C TYR A 96 -15.34 -12.43 8.43
N LEU A 97 -14.24 -13.05 8.86
CA LEU A 97 -13.06 -13.32 8.04
C LEU A 97 -13.33 -14.30 6.90
N ASP A 98 -14.19 -15.30 7.11
CA ASP A 98 -14.54 -16.29 6.08
C ASP A 98 -15.12 -15.62 4.83
N SER A 99 -15.91 -14.55 5.00
CA SER A 99 -16.42 -13.76 3.87
C SER A 99 -15.35 -13.04 3.05
N PHE A 100 -14.15 -12.82 3.60
CA PHE A 100 -13.00 -12.25 2.88
C PHE A 100 -12.03 -13.33 2.37
N ALA A 101 -11.93 -14.45 3.09
CA ALA A 101 -11.05 -15.57 2.77
C ALA A 101 -11.48 -16.28 1.48
N ASP A 102 -12.79 -16.45 1.25
CA ASP A 102 -13.33 -17.04 0.03
C ASP A 102 -12.93 -16.27 -1.25
N SER A 103 -12.76 -14.96 -1.13
CA SER A 103 -12.35 -14.07 -2.22
C SER A 103 -10.83 -13.88 -2.32
N TYR A 104 -10.03 -14.62 -1.56
CA TYR A 104 -8.57 -14.47 -1.50
C TYR A 104 -7.83 -15.31 -2.55
N ILE A 105 -6.83 -14.72 -3.21
CA ILE A 105 -6.10 -15.32 -4.35
C ILE A 105 -5.34 -16.60 -3.96
N PHE A 106 -4.92 -16.73 -2.69
CA PHE A 106 -4.09 -17.86 -2.25
C PHE A 106 -4.87 -19.06 -1.67
N GLY A 107 -6.18 -19.16 -1.91
CA GLY A 107 -6.93 -20.42 -1.79
C GLY A 107 -7.83 -20.53 -0.57
N GLY A 108 -9.04 -21.07 -0.84
CA GLY A 108 -10.13 -21.27 0.11
C GLY A 108 -9.83 -22.34 1.17
N GLY A 109 -10.22 -22.00 2.39
CA GLY A 109 -10.14 -22.78 3.62
C GLY A 109 -10.64 -21.90 4.77
N ASP A 110 -10.49 -22.35 6.03
CA ASP A 110 -10.71 -21.53 7.23
C ASP A 110 -9.36 -20.99 7.76
N PRO A 111 -8.68 -20.05 7.06
CA PRO A 111 -7.42 -19.52 7.55
C PRO A 111 -7.65 -18.76 8.86
N SER A 112 -6.74 -18.92 9.82
CA SER A 112 -6.78 -18.05 11.00
C SER A 112 -6.52 -16.60 10.59
N LEU A 113 -7.07 -15.64 11.34
CA LEU A 113 -6.85 -14.20 11.13
C LEU A 113 -5.36 -13.85 10.96
N TYR A 114 -4.49 -14.51 11.72
CA TYR A 114 -3.05 -14.33 11.64
C TYR A 114 -2.45 -14.84 10.33
N GLN A 115 -2.88 -16.01 9.84
CA GLN A 115 -2.41 -16.55 8.56
C GLN A 115 -2.84 -15.66 7.40
N PHE A 116 -4.08 -15.17 7.44
CA PHE A 116 -4.60 -14.26 6.43
C PHE A 116 -3.83 -12.93 6.40
N CYS A 117 -3.65 -12.28 7.55
CA CYS A 117 -2.89 -11.05 7.67
C CYS A 117 -1.41 -11.22 7.26
N PHE A 118 -0.82 -12.38 7.56
CA PHE A 118 0.55 -12.67 7.15
C PHE A 118 0.67 -12.86 5.63
N GLY A 119 -0.29 -13.53 5.00
CA GLY A 119 -0.39 -13.62 3.54
C GLY A 119 -0.47 -12.22 2.90
N LEU A 120 -1.38 -11.38 3.40
CA LEU A 120 -1.53 -9.99 2.94
C LEU A 120 -0.27 -9.15 3.18
N LEU A 121 0.48 -9.41 4.26
CA LEU A 121 1.74 -8.72 4.53
C LEU A 121 2.78 -9.05 3.46
N ILE A 122 2.92 -10.33 3.07
CA ILE A 122 3.86 -10.74 2.03
C ILE A 122 3.44 -10.17 0.67
N GLU A 123 2.17 -10.34 0.29
CA GLU A 123 1.62 -9.82 -0.96
C GLU A 123 1.78 -8.29 -1.04
N GLY A 124 1.35 -7.58 0.00
CA GLY A 124 1.44 -6.13 0.10
C GLY A 124 2.88 -5.61 0.11
N SER A 125 3.84 -6.37 0.66
CA SER A 125 5.27 -6.04 0.61
C SER A 125 5.83 -6.17 -0.80
N ALA A 126 5.53 -7.27 -1.49
CA ALA A 126 5.92 -7.45 -2.88
C ALA A 126 5.32 -6.35 -3.77
N ALA A 127 4.02 -6.07 -3.61
CA ALA A 127 3.32 -4.99 -4.31
C ALA A 127 3.95 -3.62 -4.03
N SER A 128 4.27 -3.31 -2.78
CA SER A 128 4.91 -2.05 -2.38
C SER A 128 6.28 -1.86 -3.03
N MET A 129 7.06 -2.94 -3.14
CA MET A 129 8.37 -2.93 -3.80
C MET A 129 8.22 -2.69 -5.31
N ILE A 130 7.30 -3.40 -5.96
CA ILE A 130 7.01 -3.25 -7.40
C ILE A 130 6.53 -1.83 -7.70
N VAL A 131 5.59 -1.29 -6.92
CA VAL A 131 5.06 0.06 -7.12
C VAL A 131 6.15 1.11 -6.93
N SER A 132 6.97 0.97 -5.90
CA SER A 132 8.07 1.91 -5.64
C SER A 132 9.11 1.87 -6.76
N PHE A 133 9.44 0.69 -7.26
CA PHE A 133 10.33 0.53 -8.41
C PHE A 133 9.73 1.13 -9.68
N ALA A 134 8.47 0.84 -10.00
CA ALA A 134 7.77 1.38 -11.16
C ALA A 134 7.69 2.92 -11.13
N MET A 135 7.38 3.49 -9.96
CA MET A 135 7.36 4.95 -9.78
C MET A 135 8.75 5.56 -9.95
N MET A 136 9.79 4.90 -9.45
CA MET A 136 11.16 5.38 -9.67
C MET A 136 11.60 5.32 -11.13
N GLN A 137 11.18 4.30 -11.88
CA GLN A 137 11.43 4.24 -13.32
C GLN A 137 10.72 5.39 -14.05
N TYR A 138 9.50 5.74 -13.63
CA TYR A 138 8.79 6.91 -14.17
C TYR A 138 9.48 8.25 -13.82
N TRP A 139 10.11 8.34 -12.65
CA TRP A 139 10.80 9.54 -12.19
C TRP A 139 12.27 9.63 -12.63
N LYS A 140 12.84 8.56 -13.18
CA LYS A 140 14.26 8.47 -13.55
C LYS A 140 14.71 9.64 -14.44
N ASP A 141 13.96 9.94 -15.50
CA ASP A 141 14.29 11.03 -16.43
C ASP A 141 14.14 12.45 -15.84
N LYS A 142 13.45 12.57 -14.69
CA LYS A 142 13.20 13.85 -14.02
C LYS A 142 14.14 14.10 -12.84
N VAL A 143 14.51 13.03 -12.14
CA VAL A 143 15.38 13.06 -10.96
C VAL A 143 16.86 12.98 -11.35
N GLU A 144 17.18 12.19 -12.36
CA GLU A 144 18.50 12.13 -12.97
C GLU A 144 18.46 12.94 -14.26
N LYS A 145 19.12 14.12 -14.27
CA LYS A 145 19.54 14.70 -15.55
C LYS A 145 20.62 13.77 -16.10
N ILE A 146 20.23 12.76 -16.85
CA ILE A 146 21.15 12.02 -17.70
C ILE A 146 21.72 13.09 -18.64
N ASN A 147 23.01 13.42 -18.50
CA ASN A 147 23.68 14.30 -19.45
C ASN A 147 23.40 13.72 -20.84
N LYS A 148 22.57 14.41 -21.62
CA LYS A 148 22.54 14.21 -23.05
C LYS A 148 23.94 14.57 -23.51
N VAL A 149 24.71 13.55 -23.86
CA VAL A 149 25.93 13.76 -24.61
C VAL A 149 25.43 14.12 -26.01
N ASP A 150 25.49 15.41 -26.33
CA ASP A 150 25.23 15.93 -27.68
C ASP A 150 26.20 15.32 -28.70
#